data_AF-A0A9D4JID0-F1
#
_entry.id   AF-A0A9D4JID0-F1
#
_cell.length_a   1.000
_cell.length_b   1.000
_cell.length_c   1.000
_cell.angle_alpha   90.00
_cell.angle_beta   90.00
_cell.angle_gamma   90.00
#
_symmetry.space_group_name_H-M   'P 1'
#
loop_
_entity.id
_entity.type
_entity.pdbx_description
1 polymer ?
#
loop_
_entity_poly.entity_id
_entity_poly.type
_entity_poly.pdbx_seq_one_letter_code
_entity_poly.pdbx_strand_id
1 'polypeptide(L)'
;MAFHASFPHGCTTDKHQLFVPFMARLSGCIFQIDQGDYFLLMRAKREELLEQGVPDPSDKDVPKHITFDEVGRHCKRATRGIEETMSLIQELIASLDSERGK
;
A
#
# COMPACT_ATOMS: atom_id res chain seq x y z
N MET A 1 4.98 27.87 2.09
CA MET A 1 5.17 26.85 3.14
C MET A 1 6.46 26.11 2.83
N ALA A 2 7.45 26.21 3.71
CA ALA A 2 8.76 25.60 3.48
C ALA A 2 8.71 24.11 3.86
N PHE A 3 8.93 23.23 2.89
CA PHE A 3 9.17 21.81 3.14
C PHE A 3 10.60 21.66 3.68
N HIS A 4 10.77 21.63 5.00
CA HIS A 4 12.04 21.26 5.61
C HIS A 4 12.04 19.74 5.85
N ALA A 5 12.12 18.96 4.77
CA ALA A 5 12.37 17.53 4.87
C ALA A 5 13.87 17.33 5.13
N SER A 6 14.28 17.38 6.39
CA SER A 6 15.57 16.80 6.78
C SER A 6 15.43 15.29 6.62
N PHE A 7 15.79 14.75 5.45
CA PHE A 7 16.05 13.32 5.37
C PHE A 7 17.05 12.97 6.49
N PRO A 8 16.83 11.90 7.27
CA PRO A 8 17.82 11.46 8.25
C PRO A 8 19.17 11.37 7.53
N HIS A 9 20.17 12.10 8.01
CA HIS A 9 21.48 12.22 7.37
C HIS A 9 22.09 10.82 7.25
N GLY A 10 21.94 10.20 6.07
CA GLY A 10 22.33 8.79 5.84
C GLY A 10 21.32 7.96 5.04
N CYS A 11 20.04 8.35 4.97
CA CYS A 11 19.00 7.61 4.22
C CYS A 11 18.96 7.95 2.72
N THR A 12 20.09 8.39 2.15
CA THR A 12 20.23 8.79 0.73
C THR A 12 21.06 7.80 -0.08
N THR A 13 21.59 6.74 0.56
CA THR A 13 22.39 5.69 -0.07
C THR A 13 21.74 4.34 0.21
N ASP A 14 21.70 3.44 -0.78
CA ASP A 14 21.11 2.09 -0.65
C ASP A 14 21.72 1.24 0.48
N LYS A 15 22.90 1.63 0.95
CA LYS A 15 23.69 1.00 2.01
C LYS A 15 23.11 1.23 3.41
N HIS A 16 22.21 2.19 3.58
CA HIS A 16 21.64 2.46 4.89
C HIS A 16 20.56 1.41 5.21
N GLN A 17 20.65 0.77 6.38
CA GLN A 17 19.73 -0.30 6.79
C GLN A 17 18.24 0.11 6.75
N LEU A 18 17.96 1.40 6.95
CA LEU A 18 16.60 1.95 6.91
C LEU A 18 16.13 2.35 5.50
N PHE A 19 17.01 2.38 4.50
CA PHE A 19 16.67 2.85 3.15
C PHE A 19 15.58 1.97 2.51
N VAL A 20 15.79 0.65 2.49
CA VAL A 20 14.83 -0.31 1.92
C VAL A 20 13.46 -0.24 2.62
N PRO A 21 13.34 -0.35 3.96
CA PRO A 21 12.05 -0.26 4.63
C PRO A 21 11.42 1.14 4.52
N PHE A 22 12.22 2.21 4.51
CA PHE A 22 11.70 3.56 4.28
C PHE A 22 11.10 3.70 2.88
N MET A 23 11.83 3.28 1.84
CA MET A 23 11.37 3.35 0.45
C MET A 23 10.14 2.48 0.21
N ALA A 24 10.06 1.31 0.84
CA ALA A 24 8.86 0.47 0.81
C ALA A 24 7.64 1.21 1.39
N ARG A 25 7.79 1.85 2.56
CA ARG A 25 6.73 2.64 3.20
C ARG A 25 6.36 3.87 2.39
N LEU A 26 7.34 4.62 1.87
CA LEU A 26 7.12 5.80 1.02
C LEU A 26 6.37 5.44 -0.26
N SER A 27 6.77 4.36 -0.92
CA SER A 27 6.07 3.79 -2.08
C SER A 27 4.62 3.44 -1.73
N GLY A 28 4.39 2.91 -0.53
CA GLY A 28 3.07 2.66 0.05
C GLY A 28 2.25 3.91 0.35
N CYS A 29 2.87 5.06 0.65
CA CYS A 29 2.19 6.35 0.81
C CYS A 29 1.75 6.95 -0.53
N ILE A 30 2.55 6.80 -1.59
CA ILE A 30 2.30 7.44 -2.89
C ILE A 30 1.30 6.64 -3.73
N PHE A 31 1.44 5.31 -3.74
CA PHE A 31 0.66 4.44 -4.61
C PHE A 31 -0.27 3.54 -3.83
N GLN A 32 -1.50 3.44 -4.31
CA GLN A 32 -2.49 2.46 -3.89
C GLN A 32 -2.79 1.49 -5.03
N ILE A 33 -3.53 0.43 -4.73
CA ILE A 33 -4.13 -0.39 -5.78
C ILE A 33 -5.28 0.39 -6.41
N ASP A 34 -5.38 0.33 -7.74
CA ASP A 34 -6.51 0.91 -8.47
C ASP A 34 -7.82 0.27 -7.99
N GLN A 35 -8.74 1.09 -7.50
CA GLN A 35 -9.99 0.62 -6.91
C GLN A 35 -10.92 -0.03 -7.95
N GLY A 36 -10.83 0.40 -9.22
CA GLY A 36 -11.62 -0.19 -10.30
C GLY A 36 -11.15 -1.60 -10.60
N ASP A 37 -9.85 -1.80 -10.73
CA ASP A 37 -9.29 -3.14 -10.92
C ASP A 37 -9.52 -4.03 -9.71
N TYR A 38 -9.37 -3.50 -8.49
CA TYR A 38 -9.62 -4.26 -7.27
C TYR A 38 -11.07 -4.73 -7.17
N PHE A 39 -12.03 -3.87 -7.56
CA PHE A 39 -13.44 -4.24 -7.62
C PHE A 39 -13.71 -5.34 -8.65
N LEU A 40 -13.08 -5.27 -9.83
CA LEU A 40 -13.19 -6.32 -10.85
C LEU A 40 -12.58 -7.65 -10.36
N LEU A 41 -11.43 -7.59 -9.69
CA LEU A 41 -10.81 -8.76 -9.06
C LEU A 41 -11.72 -9.37 -7.99
N MET A 42 -12.34 -8.56 -7.14
CA MET A 42 -13.32 -9.05 -6.16
C MET A 42 -14.50 -9.77 -6.83
N ARG A 43 -15.05 -9.21 -7.90
CA ARG A 43 -16.16 -9.85 -8.63
C ARG A 43 -15.75 -11.20 -9.22
N ALA A 44 -14.60 -11.25 -9.90
CA ALA A 44 -14.06 -12.48 -10.46
C ALA A 44 -13.80 -13.52 -9.36
N LYS A 45 -13.23 -13.10 -8.22
CA LYS A 45 -12.97 -14.00 -7.08
C LYS A 45 -14.25 -14.55 -6.48
N ARG A 46 -15.33 -13.76 -6.44
CA ARG A 46 -16.65 -14.22 -5.98
C ARG A 46 -17.19 -15.35 -6.86
N GLU A 47 -17.10 -15.17 -8.17
CA GLU A 47 -17.55 -16.18 -9.15
C GLU A 47 -16.74 -17.48 -9.01
N GLU A 48 -15.40 -17.37 -8.89
CA GLU A 48 -14.51 -18.51 -8.64
C GLU A 48 -14.89 -19.27 -7.35
N LEU A 49 -15.18 -18.57 -6.25
CA LEU A 49 -15.58 -19.19 -4.98
C LEU A 49 -16.92 -19.93 -5.09
N LEU A 50 -17.88 -19.37 -5.83
CA LEU A 50 -19.15 -20.03 -6.11
C LEU A 50 -18.94 -21.32 -6.92
N GLU A 51 -18.07 -21.30 -7.93
CA GLU A 51 -17.70 -22.48 -8.72
C GLU A 51 -16.98 -23.55 -7.87
N GLN A 52 -16.20 -23.13 -6.88
CA GLN A 52 -15.56 -24.02 -5.90
C GLN A 52 -16.52 -24.57 -4.83
N GLY A 53 -17.80 -24.19 -4.88
CA GLY A 53 -18.82 -24.68 -3.97
C GLY A 53 -18.88 -23.95 -2.63
N VAL A 54 -18.25 -22.78 -2.50
CA VAL A 54 -18.42 -21.90 -1.32
C VAL A 54 -19.80 -21.24 -1.42
N PRO A 55 -20.73 -21.53 -0.49
CA PRO A 55 -22.08 -20.99 -0.56
C PRO A 55 -22.11 -19.51 -0.17
N ASP A 56 -22.67 -18.67 -1.05
CA ASP A 56 -22.91 -17.24 -0.88
C ASP A 56 -21.80 -16.47 -0.13
N PRO A 57 -20.60 -16.34 -0.73
CA PRO A 57 -19.53 -15.56 -0.12
C PRO A 57 -19.93 -14.09 0.00
N SER A 58 -19.99 -13.60 1.24
CA SER A 58 -20.27 -12.20 1.56
C SER A 58 -19.19 -11.28 1.00
N ASP A 59 -19.54 -10.02 0.73
CA ASP A 59 -18.59 -8.98 0.29
C ASP A 59 -17.43 -8.76 1.28
N LYS A 60 -17.60 -9.18 2.55
CA LYS A 60 -16.53 -9.16 3.57
C LYS A 60 -15.63 -10.39 3.55
N ASP A 61 -16.09 -11.49 2.97
CA ASP A 61 -15.37 -12.76 2.94
C ASP A 61 -14.54 -12.91 1.66
N VAL A 62 -15.06 -12.45 0.52
CA VAL A 62 -14.35 -12.48 -0.77
C VAL A 62 -12.93 -11.89 -0.68
N PRO A 63 -12.70 -10.70 -0.06
CA PRO A 63 -11.36 -10.14 0.05
C PRO A 63 -10.36 -11.01 0.83
N LYS A 64 -10.83 -11.86 1.75
CA LYS A 64 -9.98 -12.76 2.54
C LYS A 64 -9.40 -13.89 1.70
N HIS A 65 -10.03 -14.19 0.56
CA HIS A 65 -9.57 -15.20 -0.39
C HIS A 65 -8.68 -14.62 -1.49
N ILE A 66 -8.51 -13.30 -1.56
CA ILE A 66 -7.64 -12.65 -2.53
C ILE A 66 -6.22 -12.60 -1.96
N THR A 67 -5.27 -13.14 -2.72
CA THR A 67 -3.84 -13.15 -2.39
C THR A 67 -3.14 -11.89 -2.91
N PHE A 68 -1.98 -11.57 -2.32
CA PHE A 68 -1.14 -10.47 -2.82
C PHE A 68 -0.65 -10.69 -4.25
N ASP A 69 -0.43 -11.95 -4.65
CA ASP A 69 -0.01 -12.30 -6.00
C ASP A 69 -1.12 -12.04 -7.03
N GLU A 70 -2.37 -12.35 -6.69
CA GLU A 70 -3.53 -12.00 -7.53
C GLU A 70 -3.69 -10.49 -7.67
N VAL A 71 -3.54 -9.73 -6.58
CA VAL A 71 -3.56 -8.26 -6.63
C VAL A 71 -2.43 -7.74 -7.53
N GLY A 72 -1.21 -8.27 -7.38
CA GLY A 72 -0.06 -7.86 -8.19
C GLY A 72 -0.19 -8.21 -9.68
N ARG A 73 -0.90 -9.29 -10.00
CA ARG A 73 -1.15 -9.74 -11.38
C ARG A 73 -2.30 -8.98 -12.05
N HIS A 74 -3.34 -8.66 -11.30
CA HIS A 74 -4.61 -8.20 -11.87
C HIS A 74 -4.94 -6.74 -11.60
N CYS A 75 -4.25 -6.07 -10.67
CA CYS A 75 -4.52 -4.68 -10.34
C CYS A 75 -3.29 -3.80 -10.56
N LYS A 76 -3.45 -2.76 -11.38
CA LYS A 76 -2.42 -1.69 -11.47
C LYS A 76 -2.36 -0.90 -10.18
N ARG A 77 -1.19 -0.27 -9.98
CA ARG A 77 -1.00 0.77 -8.99
C ARG A 77 -1.52 2.10 -9.53
N ALA A 78 -2.22 2.84 -8.70
CA ALA A 78 -2.68 4.19 -8.96
C ALA A 78 -2.04 5.15 -7.95
N THR A 79 -1.70 6.36 -8.41
CA THR A 79 -1.24 7.43 -7.52
C THR A 79 -2.43 7.90 -6.67
N ARG A 80 -2.19 8.10 -5.37
CA ARG A 80 -3.18 8.72 -4.47
C ARG A 80 -3.41 10.19 -4.78
N GLY A 81 -4.44 10.76 -4.17
CA GLY A 81 -4.67 12.20 -4.18
C GLY A 81 -3.56 12.96 -3.47
N ILE A 82 -3.37 14.24 -3.82
CA ILE A 82 -2.31 15.09 -3.27
C ILE A 82 -2.43 15.19 -1.75
N GLU A 83 -3.62 15.49 -1.23
CA GLU A 83 -3.86 15.69 0.20
C GLU A 83 -3.57 14.41 1.01
N GLU A 84 -4.10 13.27 0.56
CA GLU A 84 -3.87 11.97 1.19
C GLU A 84 -2.38 11.58 1.17
N THR A 85 -1.72 11.75 0.03
CA THR A 85 -0.29 11.48 -0.12
C THR A 85 0.53 12.34 0.84
N MET A 86 0.20 13.63 0.95
CA MET A 86 0.89 14.55 1.86
C MET A 86 0.73 14.15 3.33
N SER A 87 -0.49 13.80 3.76
CA SER A 87 -0.76 13.34 5.13
C SER A 87 0.05 12.10 5.46
N LEU A 88 0.02 11.09 4.59
CA LEU A 88 0.72 9.82 4.79
C LEU A 88 2.25 9.98 4.82
N ILE A 89 2.81 10.87 3.99
CA ILE A 89 4.24 11.17 4.02
C ILE A 89 4.63 11.89 5.31
N GLN A 90 3.81 12.83 5.79
CA GLN A 90 4.06 13.51 7.07
C GLN A 90 4.04 12.53 8.24
N GLU A 91 3.07 11.62 8.28
CA GLU A 91 3.02 10.54 9.28
C GLU A 91 4.22 9.60 9.20
N LEU A 92 4.66 9.26 7.99
CA LEU A 92 5.86 8.46 7.77
C LEU A 92 7.10 9.14 8.36
N ILE A 93 7.31 10.42 8.06
CA ILE A 93 8.45 11.20 8.57
C ILE A 93 8.39 11.28 10.10
N ALA A 94 7.23 11.68 10.67
CA ALA A 94 7.05 11.78 12.11
C ALA A 94 7.29 10.46 12.85
N SER A 95 6.96 9.32 12.22
CA SER A 95 7.22 8.00 12.82
C SER A 95 8.71 7.68 12.98
N LEU A 96 9.58 8.29 12.16
CA LEU A 96 11.04 8.09 12.18
C LEU A 96 11.73 9.04 13.17
N ASP A 97 11.16 10.22 13.40
CA ASP A 97 11.68 11.20 14.37
C ASP A 97 11.33 10.84 15.83
N SER A 98 10.38 9.93 16.04
CA SER A 98 10.03 9.39 17.36
C SER A 98 11.08 8.38 17.87
N GLU A 99 11.17 8.15 19.19
CA GLU A 99 12.12 7.23 19.89
C GLU A 99 12.23 5.79 19.33
N ARG A 100 11.41 5.40 18.34
CA ARG A 100 11.56 4.18 17.53
C ARG A 100 12.65 4.26 16.45
N GLY A 101 13.30 5.40 16.27
CA GLY A 101 14.36 5.64 15.29
C GLY A 101 15.81 5.58 15.83
N LYS A 102 16.01 5.21 17.10
CA LYS A 102 17.34 5.04 17.72
C LYS A 102 17.77 3.57 17.74
#